data_AF-A0A7S2N0F3-F1
#
_entry.id   AF-A0A7S2N0F3-F1
#
_cell.length_a   1.000
_cell.length_b   1.000
_cell.length_c   1.000
_cell.angle_alpha   90.00
_cell.angle_beta   90.00
_cell.angle_gamma   90.00
#
_symmetry.space_group_name_H-M   'P 1'
#
loop_
_entity.id
_entity.type
_entity.pdbx_description
1 polymer ?
#
loop_
_entity_poly.entity_id
_entity_poly.type
_entity_poly.pdbx_seq_one_letter_code
_entity_poly.pdbx_strand_id
1 'polypeptide(L)'
;ENDSEEEKKFVNLAGRLDGLDKPTVWHEFSPLSVQHKSINLGQGFPDWDPPQFAIDAMCAAVTPSKERHANQYARSAAHLPLARVLADEYSRKWNRQIHAET
;
A
#
# COMPACT_ATOMS: atom_id res chain seq x y z
N GLU A 1 -6.70 28.37 -39.30
CA GLU A 1 -8.05 28.34 -38.68
C GLU A 1 -8.40 26.87 -38.50
N ASN A 2 -8.54 26.27 -37.34
CA ASN A 2 -8.76 26.78 -35.99
C ASN A 2 -8.37 25.61 -35.06
N ASP A 3 -7.12 25.57 -34.56
CA ASP A 3 -6.75 24.61 -33.51
C ASP A 3 -7.37 25.15 -32.22
N SER A 4 -8.54 24.60 -31.87
CA SER A 4 -9.20 24.88 -30.61
C SER A 4 -8.30 24.39 -29.48
N GLU A 5 -7.51 25.30 -28.93
CA GLU A 5 -6.84 25.16 -27.65
C GLU A 5 -7.89 24.71 -26.63
N GLU A 6 -7.85 23.43 -26.24
CA GLU A 6 -8.64 22.94 -25.13
C GLU A 6 -8.25 23.74 -23.89
N GLU A 7 -9.15 24.65 -23.46
CA GLU A 7 -9.07 25.33 -22.18
C GLU A 7 -8.95 24.26 -21.09
N LYS A 8 -7.71 24.02 -20.64
CA LYS A 8 -7.44 23.24 -19.43
C LYS A 8 -8.12 23.96 -18.27
N LYS A 9 -9.30 23.50 -17.90
CA LYS A 9 -9.99 23.89 -16.67
C LYS A 9 -9.02 23.68 -15.52
N PHE A 10 -8.45 24.76 -15.00
CA PHE A 10 -7.65 24.72 -13.79
C PHE A 10 -8.56 24.30 -12.64
N VAL A 11 -8.45 23.04 -12.23
CA VAL A 11 -9.12 22.55 -11.03
C VAL A 11 -8.50 23.30 -9.86
N ASN A 12 -9.29 24.14 -9.21
CA ASN A 12 -8.86 24.78 -7.98
C ASN A 12 -8.77 23.70 -6.89
N LEU A 13 -7.54 23.34 -6.51
CA LEU A 13 -7.30 22.32 -5.50
C LEU A 13 -7.71 22.84 -4.12
N ALA A 14 -8.13 21.93 -3.25
CA ALA A 14 -8.36 22.27 -1.85
C ALA A 14 -7.05 22.79 -1.23
N GLY A 15 -7.12 23.83 -0.41
CA GLY A 15 -5.91 24.48 0.16
C GLY A 15 -4.98 23.54 0.94
N ARG A 16 -5.48 22.42 1.48
CA ARG A 16 -4.65 21.38 2.13
C ARG A 16 -3.67 20.67 1.18
N LEU A 17 -3.82 20.86 -0.13
CA LEU A 17 -2.98 20.26 -1.16
C LEU A 17 -1.89 21.22 -1.64
N ASP A 18 -1.87 22.46 -1.16
CA ASP A 18 -0.83 23.43 -1.52
C ASP A 18 0.56 22.89 -1.12
N GLY A 19 1.48 22.85 -2.08
CA GLY A 19 2.81 22.28 -1.93
C GLY A 19 2.92 20.77 -2.10
N LEU A 20 1.80 20.05 -2.24
CA LEU A 20 1.75 18.60 -2.53
C LEU A 20 1.38 18.30 -3.99
N ASP A 21 1.20 19.33 -4.81
CA ASP A 21 0.81 19.27 -6.22
C ASP A 21 2.00 19.09 -7.18
N LYS A 22 3.23 19.09 -6.66
CA LYS A 22 4.47 19.00 -7.44
C LYS A 22 5.07 17.59 -7.44
N PRO A 23 5.82 17.21 -8.48
CA PRO A 23 6.54 15.93 -8.51
C PRO A 23 7.44 15.73 -7.30
N THR A 24 7.43 14.52 -6.74
CA THR A 24 8.32 14.14 -5.64
C THR A 24 9.65 13.61 -6.17
N VAL A 25 10.67 13.51 -5.31
CA VAL A 25 11.96 12.88 -5.64
C VAL A 25 11.83 11.49 -6.29
N TRP A 26 10.87 10.68 -5.86
CA TRP A 26 10.58 9.36 -6.45
C TRP A 26 10.13 9.39 -7.91
N HIS A 27 9.46 10.48 -8.34
CA HIS A 27 9.03 10.68 -9.72
C HIS A 27 10.23 11.00 -10.64
N GLU A 28 11.31 11.57 -10.09
CA GLU A 28 12.51 11.94 -10.85
C GLU A 28 13.57 10.84 -10.87
N PHE A 29 13.92 10.29 -9.70
CA PHE A 29 15.07 9.38 -9.58
C PHE A 29 14.81 7.98 -10.11
N SER A 30 13.59 7.46 -10.00
CA SER A 30 13.28 6.11 -10.50
C SER A 30 13.41 6.05 -12.04
N PRO A 31 12.78 6.97 -12.80
CA PRO A 31 12.98 7.02 -14.26
C PRO A 31 14.43 7.30 -14.64
N LEU A 32 15.13 8.18 -13.92
CA LEU A 32 16.54 8.46 -14.17
C LEU A 32 17.41 7.21 -14.01
N SER A 33 17.17 6.39 -12.98
CA SER A 33 17.87 5.12 -12.79
C SER A 33 17.64 4.15 -13.96
N VAL A 34 16.42 4.09 -14.49
CA VAL A 34 16.08 3.26 -15.65
C VAL A 34 16.77 3.78 -16.91
N GLN A 35 16.71 5.09 -17.16
CA GLN A 35 17.34 5.75 -18.31
C GLN A 35 18.85 5.48 -18.36
N HIS A 36 19.52 5.52 -17.20
CA HIS A 36 20.96 5.31 -17.10
C HIS A 36 21.36 3.85 -16.87
N LYS A 37 20.39 2.92 -16.78
CA LYS A 37 20.62 1.50 -16.44
C LYS A 37 21.49 1.33 -15.21
N SER A 38 21.32 2.19 -14.21
CA SER A 38 22.11 2.15 -12.98
C SER A 38 21.60 1.05 -12.03
N ILE A 39 22.49 0.56 -11.16
CA ILE A 39 22.10 -0.26 -10.02
C ILE A 39 21.35 0.62 -9.03
N ASN A 40 20.10 0.30 -8.75
CA ASN A 40 19.25 1.10 -7.88
C ASN A 40 19.36 0.66 -6.41
N LEU A 41 20.24 1.30 -5.65
CA LEU A 41 20.36 1.11 -4.19
C LEU A 41 19.46 2.06 -3.39
N GLY A 42 18.67 2.91 -4.05
CA GLY A 42 17.73 3.83 -3.40
C GLY A 42 16.36 3.23 -3.12
N GLN A 43 16.09 2.03 -3.64
CA GLN A 43 14.83 1.33 -3.49
C GLN A 43 14.70 0.73 -2.09
N GLY A 44 13.63 1.07 -1.37
CA GLY A 44 13.41 0.65 0.02
C GLY A 44 12.71 -0.69 0.19
N PHE A 45 12.71 -1.56 -0.83
CA PHE A 45 12.07 -2.87 -0.77
C PHE A 45 12.97 -3.97 -1.38
N PRO A 46 12.82 -5.23 -0.92
CA PRO A 46 13.60 -6.36 -1.42
C PRO A 46 13.42 -6.61 -2.93
N ASP A 47 14.50 -6.96 -3.62
CA ASP A 47 14.49 -7.43 -5.02
C ASP A 47 14.43 -8.96 -5.14
N TRP A 48 14.15 -9.67 -4.03
CA TRP A 48 13.95 -11.11 -3.96
C TRP A 48 12.54 -11.47 -3.46
N ASP A 49 12.15 -12.72 -3.71
CA ASP A 49 10.83 -13.24 -3.34
C ASP A 49 10.62 -13.27 -1.81
N PRO A 50 9.38 -13.05 -1.34
CA PRO A 50 9.05 -13.22 0.07
C PRO A 50 9.17 -14.70 0.50
N PRO A 51 9.28 -14.99 1.80
CA PRO A 51 9.31 -16.36 2.30
C PRO A 51 8.07 -17.17 1.88
N GLN A 52 8.27 -18.48 1.62
CA GLN A 52 7.23 -19.37 1.08
C GLN A 52 5.91 -19.34 1.88
N PHE A 53 5.98 -19.28 3.22
CA PHE A 53 4.78 -19.26 4.07
C PHE A 53 3.88 -18.04 3.78
N ALA A 54 4.47 -16.91 3.38
CA ALA A 54 3.72 -15.70 3.04
C ALA A 54 3.02 -15.85 1.68
N ILE A 55 3.69 -16.48 0.72
CA ILE A 55 3.13 -16.81 -0.60
C ILE A 55 1.97 -17.78 -0.45
N ASP A 56 2.15 -18.83 0.36
CA ASP A 56 1.12 -19.86 0.60
C ASP A 56 -0.10 -19.27 1.30
N ALA A 57 0.11 -18.40 2.30
CA ALA A 57 -0.96 -17.69 3.00
C ALA A 57 -1.76 -16.79 2.05
N MET A 58 -1.09 -16.04 1.17
CA MET A 58 -1.76 -15.22 0.15
C MET A 58 -2.57 -16.09 -0.81
N CYS A 59 -1.98 -17.18 -1.33
CA CYS A 59 -2.67 -18.13 -2.19
C CYS A 59 -3.92 -18.73 -1.52
N ALA A 60 -3.83 -19.08 -0.24
CA ALA A 60 -4.95 -19.60 0.53
C ALA A 60 -6.07 -18.55 0.68
N ALA A 61 -5.73 -17.32 1.05
CA ALA A 61 -6.68 -16.23 1.26
C ALA A 61 -7.48 -15.86 0.00
N VAL A 62 -6.86 -15.92 -1.19
CA VAL A 62 -7.54 -15.57 -2.45
C VAL A 62 -8.29 -16.73 -3.09
N THR A 63 -8.06 -17.98 -2.64
CA THR A 63 -8.66 -19.17 -3.25
C THR A 63 -10.07 -19.43 -2.67
N PRO A 64 -11.17 -19.32 -3.46
CA PRO A 64 -12.53 -19.42 -2.94
C PRO A 64 -12.90 -20.75 -2.29
N SER A 65 -12.20 -21.83 -2.65
CA SER A 65 -12.41 -23.17 -2.08
C SER A 65 -11.71 -23.38 -0.73
N LYS A 66 -10.80 -22.47 -0.34
CA LYS A 66 -9.97 -22.61 0.88
C LYS A 66 -10.48 -21.74 2.02
N GLU A 67 -10.99 -20.54 1.75
CA GLU A 67 -11.54 -19.63 2.75
C GLU A 67 -12.92 -19.10 2.38
N ARG A 68 -13.87 -19.12 3.33
CA ARG A 68 -15.24 -18.67 3.08
C ARG A 68 -15.28 -17.15 2.92
N HIS A 69 -15.66 -16.70 1.73
CA HIS A 69 -16.05 -15.31 1.44
C HIS A 69 -14.96 -14.24 1.66
N ALA A 70 -13.67 -14.58 1.52
CA ALA A 70 -12.56 -13.62 1.61
C ALA A 70 -12.62 -12.47 0.59
N ASN A 71 -13.39 -12.63 -0.50
CA ASN A 71 -13.61 -11.60 -1.51
C ASN A 71 -14.71 -10.59 -1.14
N GLN A 72 -15.33 -10.71 0.04
CA GLN A 72 -16.33 -9.78 0.55
C GLN A 72 -15.75 -8.88 1.64
N TYR A 73 -16.46 -7.80 1.94
CA TYR A 73 -16.00 -6.82 2.94
C TYR A 73 -15.70 -7.47 4.29
N ALA A 74 -14.54 -7.10 4.84
CA ALA A 74 -14.24 -7.30 6.25
C ALA A 74 -14.95 -6.24 7.11
N ARG A 75 -14.89 -6.44 8.43
CA ARG A 75 -15.23 -5.41 9.44
C ARG A 75 -14.48 -4.11 9.13
N SER A 76 -15.14 -2.96 9.31
CA SER A 76 -14.58 -1.63 9.02
C SER A 76 -13.26 -1.35 9.75
N ALA A 77 -13.12 -1.79 11.00
CA ALA A 77 -11.91 -1.55 11.78
C ALA A 77 -10.72 -2.44 11.34
N ALA A 78 -10.97 -3.71 10.99
CA ALA A 78 -9.96 -4.66 10.50
C ALA A 78 -10.56 -6.04 10.20
N HIS A 79 -9.85 -6.87 9.44
CA HIS A 79 -10.08 -8.32 9.41
C HIS A 79 -9.83 -8.92 10.81
N LEU A 80 -10.86 -9.48 11.45
CA LEU A 80 -10.81 -9.85 12.87
C LEU A 80 -9.73 -10.91 13.21
N PRO A 81 -9.48 -11.95 12.39
CA PRO A 81 -8.36 -12.87 12.61
C PRO A 81 -7.00 -12.17 12.67
N LEU A 82 -6.74 -11.21 11.78
CA LEU A 82 -5.50 -10.43 11.78
C LEU A 82 -5.38 -9.58 13.06
N ALA A 83 -6.46 -8.89 13.44
CA ALA A 83 -6.46 -8.02 14.61
C ALA A 83 -6.19 -8.79 15.92
N ARG A 84 -6.71 -10.02 16.06
CA ARG A 84 -6.46 -10.87 17.22
C ARG A 84 -4.99 -11.26 17.35
N VAL A 85 -4.37 -11.70 16.25
CA VAL A 85 -2.95 -12.05 16.23
C VAL A 85 -2.08 -10.84 16.60
N LEU A 86 -2.40 -9.66 16.06
CA LEU A 86 -1.69 -8.43 16.41
C LEU A 86 -1.89 -8.05 17.88
N ALA A 87 -3.13 -8.11 18.40
CA ALA A 87 -3.40 -7.82 19.81
C ALA A 87 -2.60 -8.75 20.73
N ASP A 88 -2.57 -10.06 20.45
CA ASP A 88 -1.85 -11.05 21.27
C ASP A 88 -0.32 -10.87 21.22
N GLU A 89 0.24 -10.55 20.06
CA GLU A 89 1.66 -10.31 19.90
C GLU A 89 2.11 -9.02 20.60
N TYR A 90 1.43 -7.92 20.32
CA TYR A 90 1.81 -6.62 20.84
C TYR A 90 1.44 -6.44 22.32
N SER A 91 0.43 -7.16 22.83
CA SER A 91 0.15 -7.14 24.27
C SER A 91 1.34 -7.64 25.08
N ARG A 92 2.01 -8.69 24.59
CA ARG A 92 3.22 -9.25 25.20
C ARG A 92 4.41 -8.31 25.05
N LYS A 93 4.64 -7.77 23.85
CA LYS A 93 5.79 -6.88 23.57
C LYS A 93 5.73 -5.57 24.35
N TRP A 94 4.53 -5.03 24.58
CA TRP A 94 4.34 -3.75 25.27
C TRP A 94 3.92 -3.89 26.72
N ASN A 95 3.79 -5.12 27.23
CA ASN A 95 3.31 -5.40 28.58
C ASN A 95 2.00 -4.63 28.90
N ARG A 96 1.08 -4.61 27.93
CA ARG A 96 -0.16 -3.85 28.00
C ARG A 96 -1.24 -4.63 27.29
N GLN A 97 -2.40 -4.82 27.91
CA GLN A 97 -3.50 -5.48 27.22
C GLN A 97 -3.99 -4.64 26.03
N ILE A 98 -4.03 -5.27 24.86
CA ILE A 98 -4.65 -4.74 23.63
C ILE A 98 -5.89 -5.60 23.35
N HIS A 99 -6.97 -4.96 22.95
CA HIS A 99 -8.22 -5.63 22.59
C HIS A 99 -8.39 -5.55 21.07
N ALA A 100 -8.70 -6.67 20.43
CA ALA A 100 -8.78 -6.73 18.96
C ALA A 100 -10.08 -6.10 18.43
N GLU A 101 -11.08 -5.97 19.30
CA GLU A 101 -12.44 -5.53 19.02
C GLU A 101 -12.62 -4.00 19.06
N THR A 102 -11.71 -3.27 19.72
CA THR A 102 -11.78 -1.83 19.97
C THR A 102 -10.59 -1.10 19.39
#